data_AF-A0A1V5IRD6-F1
#
_entry.id   AF-A0A1V5IRD6-F1
#
_cell.length_a   1.000
_cell.length_b   1.000
_cell.length_c   1.000
_cell.angle_alpha   90.00
_cell.angle_beta   90.00
_cell.angle_gamma   90.00
#
_symmetry.space_group_name_H-M   'P 1'
#
loop_
_entity.id
_entity.type
_entity.pdbx_description
1 polymer ?
#
loop_
_entity_poly.entity_id
_entity_poly.type
_entity_poly.pdbx_seq_one_letter_code
_entity_poly.pdbx_strand_id
1 'polypeptide(L)'
;MDRAREGDWVEVEVKLLDPADRSTNLPPETAEKPLMMWVKGFAEGEAALGEELTVATITGRRVSGALSAVNPGYYITYGRPVPELTHVGRDLRAQLAAYRAAEAGGAAPAGPPDEAPAEGGER
;
A
#
# COMPACT_ATOMS: atom_id res chain seq x y z
N MET A 1 -22.33 18.06 6.82
CA MET A 1 -21.75 17.32 5.68
C MET A 1 -20.98 18.34 4.87
N ASP A 2 -19.72 18.05 4.58
CA ASP A 2 -18.91 18.97 3.79
C ASP A 2 -19.47 19.04 2.36
N ARG A 3 -19.48 20.25 1.81
CA ARG A 3 -20.01 20.57 0.48
C ARG A 3 -18.98 21.42 -0.24
N ALA A 4 -18.70 21.08 -1.49
CA ALA A 4 -17.86 21.89 -2.36
C ALA A 4 -18.65 23.07 -2.93
N ARG A 5 -17.94 24.17 -3.20
CA ARG A 5 -18.38 25.30 -4.00
C ARG A 5 -17.45 25.49 -5.19
N GLU A 6 -17.93 26.21 -6.19
CA GLU A 6 -17.11 26.56 -7.35
C GLU A 6 -15.80 27.25 -6.90
N GLY A 7 -14.68 26.80 -7.45
CA GLY A 7 -13.34 27.28 -7.10
C GLY A 7 -12.67 26.58 -5.91
N ASP A 8 -13.38 25.75 -5.14
CA ASP A 8 -12.77 25.01 -4.04
C ASP A 8 -11.76 23.97 -4.55
N TRP A 9 -10.67 23.78 -3.81
CA TRP A 9 -9.75 22.68 -4.05
C TRP A 9 -10.33 21.39 -3.47
N VAL A 10 -10.63 20.43 -4.34
CA VAL A 10 -11.37 19.21 -3.97
C VAL A 10 -10.70 17.98 -4.56
N GLU A 11 -11.14 16.80 -4.11
CA GLU A 11 -10.82 15.51 -4.72
C GLU A 11 -12.11 14.85 -5.19
N VAL A 12 -12.07 14.28 -6.39
CA VAL A 12 -13.12 13.40 -6.93
C VAL A 12 -12.58 11.99 -7.10
N GLU A 13 -13.42 11.00 -6.83
CA GLU A 13 -13.17 9.60 -7.15
C GLU A 13 -13.86 9.21 -8.47
N VAL A 14 -13.12 8.55 -9.33
CA VAL A 14 -13.52 8.19 -10.68
C VAL A 14 -13.34 6.70 -10.86
N LYS A 15 -14.41 6.00 -11.25
CA LYS A 15 -14.31 4.62 -11.71
C LYS A 15 -13.86 4.62 -13.17
N LEU A 16 -12.63 4.18 -13.41
CA LEU A 16 -12.05 4.13 -14.75
C LEU A 16 -12.45 2.88 -15.52
N LEU A 17 -12.47 1.73 -14.86
CA LEU A 17 -12.81 0.44 -15.45
C LEU A 17 -13.67 -0.36 -14.49
N ASP A 18 -14.75 -0.94 -15.00
CA ASP A 18 -15.47 -1.98 -14.29
C ASP A 18 -14.63 -3.27 -14.25
N PRO A 19 -14.87 -4.18 -13.28
CA PRO A 19 -14.17 -5.47 -13.21
C PRO A 19 -14.12 -6.23 -14.53
N ALA A 20 -15.19 -6.16 -15.33
CA ALA A 20 -15.30 -6.81 -16.63
C ALA A 20 -14.36 -6.22 -17.70
N ASP A 21 -13.95 -4.96 -17.56
CA ASP A 21 -13.07 -4.26 -18.50
C ASP A 21 -11.58 -4.34 -18.09
N ARG A 22 -11.29 -5.07 -17.00
CA ARG A 22 -9.93 -5.26 -16.49
C ARG A 22 -9.18 -6.32 -17.31
N SER A 23 -7.85 -6.27 -17.26
CA SER A 23 -7.02 -7.25 -17.95
C SER A 23 -7.29 -8.66 -17.43
N THR A 24 -7.32 -9.63 -18.35
CA THR A 24 -7.46 -11.06 -18.05
C THR A 24 -6.23 -11.66 -17.37
N ASN A 25 -5.10 -10.95 -17.35
CA ASN A 25 -3.85 -11.41 -16.74
C ASN A 25 -3.66 -10.95 -15.28
N LEU A 26 -4.75 -10.58 -14.60
CA LEU A 26 -4.72 -10.19 -13.20
C LEU A 26 -5.01 -11.39 -12.29
N PRO A 27 -4.44 -11.43 -11.07
CA PRO A 27 -4.89 -12.36 -10.04
C PRO A 27 -6.40 -12.22 -9.80
N PRO A 28 -7.13 -13.33 -9.52
CA PRO A 28 -8.59 -13.31 -9.38
C PRO A 28 -9.09 -12.24 -8.40
N GLU A 29 -8.44 -12.10 -7.25
CA GLU A 29 -8.83 -11.13 -6.21
C GLU A 29 -8.72 -9.69 -6.68
N THR A 30 -7.82 -9.39 -7.62
CA THR A 30 -7.63 -8.06 -8.19
C THR A 30 -8.55 -7.82 -9.38
N ALA A 31 -8.83 -8.85 -10.17
CA ALA A 31 -9.74 -8.79 -11.31
C ALA A 31 -11.18 -8.47 -10.88
N GLU A 32 -11.60 -8.94 -9.71
CA GLU A 32 -12.93 -8.70 -9.13
C GLU A 32 -13.17 -7.26 -8.66
N LYS A 33 -12.14 -6.41 -8.64
CA LYS A 33 -12.24 -5.02 -8.15
C LYS A 33 -12.20 -4.02 -9.31
N PRO A 34 -13.01 -2.94 -9.24
CA PRO A 34 -12.93 -1.87 -10.23
C PRO A 34 -11.59 -1.15 -10.16
N LEU A 35 -11.17 -0.55 -11.28
CA LEU A 35 -10.05 0.38 -11.27
C LEU A 35 -10.58 1.78 -10.91
N MET A 36 -10.16 2.27 -9.75
CA MET A 36 -10.52 3.60 -9.26
C MET A 36 -9.35 4.58 -9.43
N MET A 37 -9.66 5.85 -9.61
CA MET A 37 -8.71 6.96 -9.70
C MET A 37 -9.21 8.12 -8.85
N TRP A 38 -8.31 8.74 -8.09
CA TRP A 38 -8.60 9.95 -7.34
C TRP A 38 -7.90 11.12 -8.00
N VAL A 39 -8.64 12.19 -8.26
CA VAL A 39 -8.14 13.38 -8.95
C VAL A 39 -8.44 14.61 -8.12
N LYS A 40 -7.40 15.40 -7.88
CA LYS A 40 -7.52 16.70 -7.24
C LYS A 40 -7.61 17.81 -8.29
N GLY A 41 -8.48 18.78 -8.04
CA GLY A 41 -8.70 19.91 -8.92
C GLY A 41 -9.58 20.97 -8.28
N PHE A 42 -9.84 22.04 -9.03
CA PHE A 42 -10.77 23.09 -8.63
C PHE A 42 -12.18 22.71 -9.06
N ALA A 43 -13.13 22.75 -8.12
CA ALA A 43 -14.54 22.47 -8.38
C ALA A 43 -15.12 23.46 -9.40
N GLU A 44 -15.87 22.97 -10.37
CA GLU A 44 -16.57 23.80 -11.36
C GLU A 44 -18.07 23.97 -11.05
N GLY A 45 -18.46 23.74 -9.79
CA GLY A 45 -19.84 23.83 -9.33
C GLY A 45 -19.97 23.45 -7.86
N GLU A 46 -21.21 23.22 -7.41
CA GLU A 46 -21.51 22.77 -6.05
C GLU A 46 -21.89 21.30 -6.01
N ALA A 47 -21.38 20.55 -5.02
CA ALA A 47 -21.74 19.16 -4.77
C ALA A 47 -21.52 18.80 -3.30
N ALA A 48 -22.36 17.92 -2.76
CA ALA A 48 -22.12 17.26 -1.47
C ALA A 48 -21.19 16.05 -1.64
N LEU A 49 -20.56 15.59 -0.56
CA LEU A 49 -19.76 14.36 -0.57
C LEU A 49 -20.57 13.19 -1.16
N GLY A 50 -19.97 12.47 -2.11
CA GLY A 50 -20.57 11.35 -2.84
C GLY A 50 -21.40 11.76 -4.07
N GLU A 51 -21.66 13.04 -4.30
CA GLU A 51 -22.34 13.52 -5.51
C GLU A 51 -21.36 13.76 -6.66
N GLU A 52 -21.86 13.65 -7.89
CA GLU A 52 -21.09 13.92 -9.11
C GLU A 52 -20.66 15.40 -9.18
N LEU A 53 -19.38 15.64 -9.43
CA LEU A 53 -18.80 16.96 -9.60
C LEU A 53 -17.73 16.93 -10.69
N THR A 54 -17.66 17.99 -11.50
CA THR A 54 -16.55 18.19 -12.44
C THR A 54 -15.50 19.10 -11.81
N VAL A 55 -14.23 18.72 -11.99
CA VAL A 55 -13.08 19.49 -11.52
C VAL A 55 -12.15 19.86 -12.67
N ALA A 56 -11.56 21.05 -12.58
CA ALA A 56 -10.45 21.48 -13.42
C ALA A 56 -9.12 21.20 -12.69
N THR A 57 -8.31 20.31 -13.26
CA THR A 57 -6.97 20.01 -12.72
C THR A 57 -5.98 21.16 -13.00
N ILE A 58 -4.88 21.22 -12.24
CA ILE A 58 -3.81 22.23 -12.46
C ILE A 58 -3.25 22.19 -13.89
N THR A 59 -3.26 21.02 -14.54
CA THR A 59 -2.77 20.86 -15.92
C THR A 59 -3.84 21.17 -16.97
N GLY A 60 -5.00 21.70 -16.59
CA GLY A 60 -6.07 22.11 -17.51
C GLY A 60 -7.00 20.98 -17.98
N ARG A 61 -6.88 19.75 -17.46
CA ARG A 61 -7.84 18.68 -17.74
C ARG A 61 -9.13 18.89 -16.94
N ARG A 62 -10.27 18.58 -17.55
CA ARG A 62 -11.58 18.48 -16.88
C ARG A 62 -11.88 17.01 -16.58
N VAL A 63 -12.25 16.71 -15.34
CA VAL A 63 -12.52 15.34 -14.89
C VAL A 63 -13.80 15.35 -14.05
N SER A 64 -14.73 14.45 -14.32
CA SER A 64 -15.96 14.27 -13.55
C SER A 64 -15.91 12.99 -12.74
N GLY A 65 -16.40 13.04 -11.51
CA GLY A 65 -16.53 11.90 -10.62
C GLY A 65 -17.23 12.29 -9.32
N ALA A 66 -17.35 11.35 -8.39
CA ALA A 66 -18.00 11.61 -7.11
C ALA A 66 -17.07 12.40 -6.18
N LEU A 67 -17.58 13.47 -5.56
CA LEU A 67 -16.82 14.28 -4.61
C LEU A 67 -16.41 13.44 -3.39
N SER A 68 -15.11 13.19 -3.21
CA SER A 68 -14.58 12.38 -2.11
C SER A 68 -14.07 13.23 -0.94
N ALA A 69 -13.60 14.46 -1.20
CA ALA A 69 -13.10 15.36 -0.15
C ALA A 69 -13.08 16.84 -0.59
N VAL A 70 -13.31 17.73 0.38
CA VAL A 70 -13.12 19.18 0.24
C VAL A 70 -11.86 19.60 0.99
N ASN A 71 -10.98 20.35 0.35
CA ASN A 71 -9.65 20.73 0.86
C ASN A 71 -8.88 19.52 1.45
N PRO A 72 -8.67 18.45 0.66
CA PRO A 72 -8.09 17.20 1.15
C PRO A 72 -6.68 17.41 1.70
N GLY A 73 -6.48 16.99 2.95
CA GLY A 73 -5.15 16.92 3.57
C GLY A 73 -4.23 15.88 2.91
N TYR A 74 -2.94 15.94 3.23
CA TYR A 74 -1.98 14.89 2.88
C TYR A 74 -1.92 13.85 4.00
N TYR A 75 -2.59 12.72 3.80
CA TYR A 75 -2.55 11.59 4.72
C TYR A 75 -1.78 10.44 4.07
N ILE A 76 -0.56 10.21 4.52
CA ILE A 76 0.21 9.01 4.19
C ILE A 76 0.13 8.10 5.40
N THR A 77 -0.63 7.01 5.30
CA THR A 77 -0.80 6.01 6.35
C THR A 77 -0.77 4.60 5.77
N TYR A 78 -0.32 3.63 6.55
CA TYR A 78 -0.37 2.20 6.22
C TYR A 78 -1.66 1.53 6.70
N GLY A 79 -2.67 2.33 7.03
CA GLY A 79 -3.94 1.85 7.57
C GLY A 79 -3.92 1.74 9.09
N ARG A 80 -4.93 1.05 9.64
CA ARG A 80 -5.00 0.77 11.08
C ARG A 80 -4.02 -0.35 11.43
N PRO A 81 -3.42 -0.35 12.63
CA PRO A 81 -2.59 -1.47 13.08
C PRO A 81 -3.36 -2.78 13.00
N VAL A 82 -2.73 -3.84 12.48
CA VAL A 82 -3.29 -5.19 12.43
C VAL A 82 -3.04 -5.87 13.78
N PRO A 83 -4.06 -6.09 14.63
CA PRO A 83 -3.85 -6.57 16.00
C PRO A 83 -3.03 -7.86 16.08
N GLU A 84 -3.25 -8.79 15.16
CA GLU A 84 -2.59 -10.09 15.07
C GLU A 84 -1.08 -9.97 14.86
N LEU A 85 -0.63 -8.94 14.13
CA LEU A 85 0.80 -8.71 13.84
C LEU A 85 1.52 -8.00 14.98
N THR A 86 0.80 -7.39 15.91
CA THR A 86 1.37 -6.53 16.97
C THR A 86 2.32 -7.30 17.91
N HIS A 87 2.06 -8.59 18.14
CA HIS A 87 2.80 -9.42 19.08
C HIS A 87 3.89 -10.28 18.44
N VAL A 88 3.79 -10.55 17.13
CA VAL A 88 4.60 -11.55 16.41
C VAL A 88 6.10 -11.36 16.63
N GLY A 89 6.60 -10.12 16.54
CA GLY A 89 8.03 -9.84 16.73
C GLY A 89 8.52 -10.14 18.14
N ARG A 90 7.72 -9.84 19.17
CA ARG A 90 8.07 -10.13 20.57
C ARG A 90 8.09 -11.63 20.80
N ASP A 91 7.05 -12.31 20.38
CA ASP A 91 6.83 -13.72 20.67
C ASP A 91 7.84 -14.60 19.90
N LEU A 92 8.14 -14.29 18.64
CA LEU A 92 9.18 -14.96 17.85
C LEU A 92 10.56 -14.83 18.49
N ARG A 93 10.94 -13.62 18.96
CA ARG A 93 12.23 -13.42 19.63
C ARG A 93 12.34 -14.24 20.92
N ALA A 94 11.25 -14.36 21.68
CA ALA A 94 11.22 -15.20 22.87
C ALA A 94 11.40 -16.69 22.51
N GLN A 95 10.72 -17.16 21.47
CA GLN A 95 10.89 -18.54 20.96
C GLN A 95 12.32 -18.82 20.49
N LEU A 96 12.92 -17.91 19.71
CA LEU A 96 14.30 -18.06 19.23
C LEU A 96 15.32 -18.05 20.37
N ALA A 97 15.11 -17.22 21.39
CA ALA A 97 15.97 -17.20 22.57
C ALA A 97 15.90 -18.52 23.35
N ALA A 98 14.69 -19.05 23.55
CA ALA A 98 14.49 -20.35 24.20
C ALA A 98 15.14 -21.49 23.40
N TYR A 99 14.99 -21.49 22.08
CA TYR A 99 15.65 -22.44 21.18
C TYR A 99 17.18 -22.38 21.32
N ARG A 100 17.79 -21.19 21.23
CA ARG A 100 19.24 -21.03 21.36
C ARG A 100 19.78 -21.44 22.72
N ALA A 101 19.03 -21.19 23.79
CA ALA A 101 19.42 -21.63 25.14
C ALA A 101 19.37 -23.16 25.27
N ALA A 102 18.38 -23.81 24.66
CA ALA A 102 18.31 -25.27 24.60
C ALA A 102 19.48 -25.88 23.80
N GLU A 103 19.83 -25.27 22.66
CA GLU A 103 20.99 -25.68 21.84
C GLU A 103 22.32 -25.45 22.57
N ALA A 104 22.48 -24.35 23.32
CA ALA A 104 23.69 -24.11 24.12
C ALA A 104 23.87 -25.11 25.29
N GLY A 105 22.79 -25.77 25.71
CA GLY A 105 22.80 -26.86 26.70
C GLY A 105 23.23 -28.22 26.16
N GLY A 106 23.36 -28.37 24.83
CA GLY A 106 23.87 -29.57 24.16
C GLY A 106 25.07 -29.21 23.29
N ALA A 107 26.28 -29.62 23.68
CA ALA A 107 27.52 -29.35 22.93
C ALA A 107 27.41 -29.69 21.42
N ALA A 108 27.96 -28.81 20.58
CA ALA A 108 27.95 -28.90 19.12
C ALA A 108 28.57 -30.19 18.56
N PRO A 109 28.15 -30.71 17.37
CA PRO A 109 29.05 -31.48 16.55
C PRO A 109 30.07 -30.53 15.89
N ALA A 110 31.34 -30.89 16.00
CA ALA A 110 32.46 -30.21 15.35
C ALA A 110 32.19 -30.07 13.84
N GLY A 111 32.25 -28.83 13.33
CA GLY A 111 32.39 -28.60 11.89
C GLY A 111 33.71 -29.19 11.39
N PRO A 112 33.79 -29.60 10.11
CA PRO A 112 35.04 -30.11 9.53
C PRO A 112 36.12 -29.02 9.59
N PRO A 113 37.41 -29.41 9.63
CA PRO A 113 38.51 -28.47 9.79
C PRO A 113 38.54 -27.51 8.61
N ASP A 114 38.74 -26.24 8.95
CA ASP A 114 39.05 -25.15 8.04
C ASP A 114 40.34 -25.48 7.28
N GLU A 115 40.23 -25.93 6.03
CA GLU A 115 41.36 -25.90 5.10
C GLU A 115 41.48 -24.48 4.53
N ALA A 116 42.37 -23.71 5.17
CA ALA A 116 42.90 -22.46 4.66
C ALA A 116 43.74 -22.69 3.37
N PRO A 117 44.04 -21.63 2.59
CA PRO A 117 43.98 -21.64 1.13
C PRO A 117 45.19 -22.27 0.46
N ALA A 118 44.97 -22.98 -0.65
CA ALA A 118 46.03 -23.30 -1.60
C ALA A 118 46.19 -22.14 -2.59
N GLU A 119 47.31 -21.42 -2.45
CA GLU A 119 47.85 -20.52 -3.45
C GLU A 119 48.15 -21.26 -4.77
N GLY A 120 47.92 -20.57 -5.89
CA GLY A 120 48.79 -20.66 -7.07
C GLY A 120 48.32 -21.57 -8.22
N GLY A 121 48.40 -21.01 -9.44
CA GLY A 121 48.70 -21.81 -10.63
C GLY A 121 47.89 -21.48 -11.86
N GLU A 122 48.53 -20.78 -12.79
CA GLU A 122 48.09 -20.46 -14.15
C GLU A 122 47.63 -21.68 -14.97
N ARG A 123 46.62 -21.49 -15.83
CA ARG A 123 46.69 -21.61 -17.31
C ARG A 123 45.34 -21.35 -17.96
#